data_AF-A0A2T3N144-F1
#
_entry.id   AF-A0A2T3N144-F1
#
_cell.length_a   1.000
_cell.length_b   1.000
_cell.length_c   1.000
_cell.angle_alpha   90.00
_cell.angle_beta   90.00
_cell.angle_gamma   90.00
#
_symmetry.space_group_name_H-M   'P 1'
#
loop_
_entity.id
_entity.type
_entity.pdbx_description
1 polymer ?
#
loop_
_entity_poly.entity_id
_entity_poly.type
_entity_poly.pdbx_seq_one_letter_code
_entity_poly.pdbx_strand_id
1 'polypeptide(L)'
;MKDQLKEKIDLSREKIREVTNKIEDKSEEFSADTKKLWQQAKDRLSEINGKLGEASNHLASKKDDAALQAHLAAMEAHDKWQKISDSFDDFEKITHKKVREAKGELDHAALQSHLAKMNVEDFMEAKGNSIVHDFKVSQKKIENTTMASLKDMEDYFSKIAKKFSRDS
;
A
#
# COMPACT_ATOMS: atom_id res chain seq x y z
N MET A 1 17.26 7.34 13.93
CA MET A 1 16.30 6.22 13.85
C MET A 1 14.87 6.71 13.65
N LYS A 2 14.31 7.55 14.53
CA LYS A 2 13.02 8.23 14.26
C LYS A 2 13.03 8.98 12.92
N ASP A 3 14.14 9.65 12.61
CA ASP A 3 14.28 10.38 11.33
C ASP A 3 14.33 9.45 10.12
N GLN A 4 14.99 8.29 10.23
CA GLN A 4 15.05 7.29 9.16
C GLN A 4 13.68 6.64 8.92
N LEU A 5 12.95 6.32 10.00
CA LEU A 5 11.60 5.78 9.89
C LEU A 5 10.66 6.83 9.26
N LYS A 6 10.77 8.08 9.70
CA LYS A 6 10.01 9.21 9.14
C LYS A 6 10.30 9.39 7.66
N GLU A 7 11.57 9.40 7.27
CA GLU A 7 12.00 9.52 5.87
C GLU A 7 11.42 8.38 5.02
N LYS A 8 11.48 7.13 5.49
CA LYS A 8 10.92 5.97 4.78
C LYS A 8 9.39 6.01 4.67
N ILE A 9 8.71 6.47 5.72
CA ILE A 9 7.26 6.71 5.68
C ILE A 9 6.94 7.77 4.64
N ASP A 10 7.61 8.92 4.69
CA ASP A 10 7.34 10.05 3.81
C ASP A 10 7.62 9.68 2.34
N LEU A 11 8.72 8.97 2.07
CA LEU A 11 9.05 8.45 0.75
C LEU A 11 8.01 7.44 0.23
N SER A 12 7.56 6.51 1.07
CA SER A 12 6.52 5.54 0.68
C SER A 12 5.22 6.25 0.30
N ARG A 13 4.84 7.29 1.05
CA ARG A 13 3.66 8.12 0.75
C ARG A 13 3.82 8.91 -0.54
N GLU A 14 5.00 9.47 -0.78
CA GLU A 14 5.30 10.16 -2.03
C GLU A 14 5.16 9.21 -3.22
N LYS A 15 5.69 7.99 -3.12
CA LYS A 15 5.59 6.98 -4.18
C LYS A 15 4.16 6.52 -4.45
N ILE A 16 3.34 6.36 -3.40
CA ILE A 16 1.90 6.07 -3.57
C ILE A 16 1.22 7.20 -4.36
N ARG A 17 1.49 8.46 -4.02
CA ARG A 17 0.92 9.62 -4.72
C ARG A 17 1.40 9.69 -6.17
N GLU A 18 2.69 9.44 -6.42
CA GLU A 18 3.28 9.42 -7.75
C GLU A 18 2.57 8.37 -8.64
N VAL A 19 2.42 7.14 -8.14
CA VAL A 19 1.72 6.07 -8.87
C VAL A 19 0.25 6.43 -9.10
N THR A 20 -0.43 6.95 -8.07
CA THR A 20 -1.84 7.34 -8.17
C THR A 20 -2.06 8.39 -9.25
N ASN A 21 -1.24 9.44 -9.26
CA ASN A 21 -1.35 10.50 -10.25
C ASN A 21 -1.06 10.00 -11.66
N LYS A 22 0.00 9.18 -11.85
CA LYS A 22 0.33 8.63 -13.17
C LYS A 22 -0.77 7.74 -13.76
N ILE A 23 -1.48 7.00 -12.92
CA ILE A 23 -2.61 6.17 -13.38
C ILE A 23 -3.83 7.05 -13.64
N GLU A 24 -4.08 8.06 -12.79
CA GLU A 24 -5.16 9.03 -13.00
C GLU A 24 -5.02 9.78 -14.33
N ASP A 25 -3.81 10.21 -14.68
CA ASP A 25 -3.51 10.90 -15.93
C ASP A 25 -3.87 10.06 -17.16
N LYS A 26 -3.78 8.72 -17.05
CA LYS A 26 -4.17 7.77 -18.11
C LYS A 26 -5.59 7.24 -17.95
N SER A 27 -6.27 7.59 -16.86
CA SER A 27 -7.56 7.01 -16.50
C SER A 27 -8.67 7.41 -17.45
N GLU A 28 -8.54 8.52 -18.18
CA GLU A 28 -9.51 8.96 -19.17
C GLU A 28 -9.68 7.93 -20.31
N GLU A 29 -8.60 7.26 -20.70
CA GLU A 29 -8.54 6.25 -21.76
C GLU A 29 -9.11 4.89 -21.32
N PHE A 30 -9.37 4.71 -20.02
CA PHE A 30 -9.86 3.45 -19.49
C PHE A 30 -11.32 3.19 -19.83
N SER A 31 -11.66 1.91 -20.01
CA SER A 31 -13.05 1.44 -20.08
C SER A 31 -13.81 1.80 -18.80
N ALA A 32 -15.14 1.86 -18.84
CA ALA A 32 -15.96 2.15 -17.66
C ALA A 32 -15.70 1.17 -16.51
N ASP A 33 -15.51 -0.11 -16.82
CA ASP A 33 -15.22 -1.14 -15.82
C ASP A 33 -13.82 -0.97 -15.24
N THR A 34 -12.83 -0.63 -16.07
CA THR A 34 -11.45 -0.36 -15.63
C THR A 34 -11.40 0.90 -14.77
N LYS A 35 -12.19 1.94 -15.07
CA LYS A 35 -12.34 3.15 -14.23
C LYS A 35 -12.91 2.82 -12.86
N LYS A 36 -13.91 1.93 -12.79
CA LYS A 36 -14.49 1.48 -11.52
C LYS A 36 -13.49 0.68 -10.69
N LEU A 37 -12.73 -0.22 -11.31
CA LEU A 37 -11.66 -0.96 -10.66
C LEU A 37 -10.55 -0.02 -10.16
N TRP A 38 -10.18 0.96 -10.97
CA TRP A 38 -9.22 1.99 -10.59
C TRP A 38 -9.70 2.77 -9.36
N GLN A 39 -10.96 3.20 -9.34
CA GLN A 39 -11.50 3.92 -8.19
C GLN A 39 -11.43 3.08 -6.90
N GLN A 40 -11.75 1.79 -6.97
CA GLN A 40 -11.61 0.87 -5.83
C GLN A 40 -10.15 0.73 -5.38
N ALA A 41 -9.22 0.58 -6.32
CA ALA A 41 -7.79 0.49 -6.01
C ALA A 41 -7.27 1.80 -5.38
N LYS A 42 -7.70 2.95 -5.89
CA LYS A 42 -7.38 4.29 -5.40
C LYS A 42 -7.86 4.49 -3.96
N ASP A 43 -9.07 4.06 -3.64
CA ASP A 43 -9.60 4.11 -2.27
C ASP A 43 -8.71 3.30 -1.30
N ARG A 44 -8.25 2.11 -1.71
CA ARG A 44 -7.32 1.30 -0.91
C ARG A 44 -5.93 1.94 -0.76
N LEU A 45 -5.38 2.51 -1.82
CA LEU A 45 -4.13 3.26 -1.75
C LEU A 45 -4.25 4.46 -0.80
N SER A 46 -5.41 5.12 -0.79
CA SER A 46 -5.71 6.20 0.15
C SER A 46 -5.69 5.71 1.60
N GLU A 47 -6.31 4.55 1.90
CA GLU A 47 -6.25 3.94 3.24
C GLU A 47 -4.80 3.67 3.70
N ILE A 48 -3.98 3.08 2.82
CA ILE A 48 -2.57 2.80 3.11
C ILE A 48 -1.80 4.09 3.38
N ASN A 49 -2.01 5.11 2.54
CA ASN A 49 -1.40 6.43 2.71
C ASN A 49 -1.88 7.13 3.99
N GLY A 50 -3.12 6.87 4.41
CA GLY A 50 -3.69 7.30 5.69
C GLY A 50 -2.94 6.69 6.87
N LYS A 51 -2.71 5.37 6.84
CA LYS A 51 -1.95 4.65 7.87
C LYS A 51 -0.49 5.07 7.97
N LEU A 52 0.16 5.31 6.84
CA LEU A 52 1.49 5.94 6.83
C LEU A 52 1.46 7.37 7.39
N GLY A 53 0.36 8.10 7.21
CA GLY A 53 0.14 9.40 7.84
C GLY A 53 -0.03 9.34 9.35
N GLU A 54 -0.80 8.38 9.85
CA GLU A 54 -0.90 8.06 11.28
C GLU A 54 0.49 7.76 11.86
N ALA A 55 1.30 6.95 11.16
CA ALA A 55 2.66 6.63 11.58
C ALA A 55 3.55 7.88 11.71
N SER A 56 3.50 8.79 10.73
CA SER A 56 4.26 10.06 10.76
C SER A 56 3.78 10.98 11.89
N ASN A 57 2.46 11.03 12.14
CA ASN A 57 1.86 11.80 13.23
C ASN A 57 2.26 11.25 14.61
N HIS A 58 2.29 9.92 14.77
CA HIS A 58 2.76 9.28 15.99
C HIS A 58 4.23 9.62 16.24
N LEU A 59 5.11 9.61 15.23
CA LEU A 59 6.51 10.02 15.39
C LEU A 59 6.69 11.48 15.81
N ALA A 60 5.81 12.36 15.37
CA ALA A 60 5.81 13.77 15.77
C ALA A 60 5.30 14.00 17.21
N SER A 61 4.63 13.00 17.80
CA SER A 61 4.11 13.08 19.17
C SER A 61 5.21 12.88 20.22
N LYS A 62 5.06 13.56 21.36
CA LYS A 62 5.94 13.41 22.53
C LYS A 62 5.51 12.30 23.49
N LYS A 63 4.50 11.50 23.14
CA LYS A 63 4.01 10.39 23.98
C LYS A 63 5.07 9.29 24.07
N ASP A 64 5.13 8.60 25.20
CA ASP A 64 6.11 7.52 25.43
C ASP A 64 5.93 6.36 24.42
N ASP A 65 4.68 6.06 24.06
CA ASP A 65 4.36 5.00 23.10
C ASP A 65 4.38 5.45 21.62
N ALA A 66 4.76 6.71 21.36
CA ALA A 66 4.77 7.30 20.01
C ALA A 66 5.54 6.45 18.98
N ALA A 67 6.69 5.92 19.37
CA ALA A 67 7.51 5.09 18.49
C ALA A 67 6.80 3.76 18.16
N LEU A 68 6.24 3.08 19.16
CA LEU A 68 5.50 1.84 18.96
C LEU A 68 4.27 2.06 18.07
N GLN A 69 3.49 3.10 18.34
CA GLN A 69 2.32 3.43 17.53
C GLN A 69 2.68 3.75 16.08
N ALA A 70 3.83 4.41 15.85
CA ALA A 70 4.34 4.62 14.51
C ALA A 70 4.72 3.33 13.79
N HIS A 71 5.41 2.41 14.48
CA HIS A 71 5.75 1.10 13.93
C HIS A 71 4.49 0.28 13.60
N LEU A 72 3.50 0.26 14.51
CA LEU A 72 2.24 -0.45 14.30
C LEU A 72 1.49 0.08 13.09
N ALA A 73 1.35 1.41 12.97
CA ALA A 73 0.67 2.03 11.83
C ALA A 73 1.41 1.79 10.51
N ALA A 74 2.75 1.80 10.51
CA ALA A 74 3.54 1.47 9.32
C ALA A 74 3.42 -0.01 8.91
N MET A 75 3.39 -0.93 9.89
CA MET A 75 3.18 -2.35 9.62
C MET A 75 1.74 -2.64 9.15
N GLU A 76 0.75 -1.94 9.68
CA GLU A 76 -0.63 -2.05 9.21
C GLU A 76 -0.76 -1.56 7.76
N ALA A 77 -0.08 -0.46 7.41
CA ALA A 77 0.00 0.01 6.03
C ALA A 77 0.61 -1.05 5.10
N HIS A 78 1.68 -1.72 5.54
CA HIS A 78 2.30 -2.81 4.77
C HIS A 78 1.39 -4.02 4.63
N ASP A 79 0.68 -4.44 5.67
CA ASP A 79 -0.26 -5.57 5.60
C ASP A 79 -1.42 -5.27 4.63
N LYS A 80 -1.99 -4.06 4.72
CA LYS A 80 -2.99 -3.58 3.76
C LYS A 80 -2.44 -3.57 2.33
N TRP A 81 -1.18 -3.16 2.17
CA TRP A 81 -0.51 -3.17 0.87
C TRP A 81 -0.34 -4.60 0.31
N GLN A 82 0.18 -5.54 1.09
CA GLN A 82 0.37 -6.94 0.67
C GLN A 82 -0.94 -7.59 0.23
N LYS A 83 -2.07 -7.22 0.86
CA LYS A 83 -3.38 -7.73 0.47
C LYS A 83 -3.90 -7.18 -0.86
N ILE A 84 -3.40 -6.02 -1.33
CA ILE A 84 -3.78 -5.44 -2.63
C ILE A 84 -2.71 -5.55 -3.72
N SER A 85 -1.48 -5.95 -3.40
CA SER A 85 -0.38 -5.95 -4.38
C SER A 85 -0.68 -6.85 -5.58
N ASP A 86 -1.25 -8.02 -5.35
CA ASP A 86 -1.62 -8.96 -6.41
C ASP A 86 -2.73 -8.39 -7.30
N SER A 87 -3.69 -7.68 -6.69
CA SER A 87 -4.74 -6.96 -7.39
C SER A 87 -4.16 -5.85 -8.27
N PHE A 88 -3.11 -5.18 -7.80
CA PHE A 88 -2.45 -4.11 -8.52
C PHE A 88 -1.59 -4.64 -9.70
N ASP A 89 -0.95 -5.81 -9.52
CA ASP A 89 -0.27 -6.52 -10.61
C ASP A 89 -1.25 -6.99 -11.69
N ASP A 90 -2.46 -7.40 -11.32
CA ASP A 90 -3.51 -7.77 -12.27
C ASP A 90 -4.12 -6.55 -12.97
N PHE A 91 -4.32 -5.45 -12.24
CA PHE A 91 -4.70 -4.15 -12.82
C PHE A 91 -3.67 -3.69 -13.85
N GLU A 92 -2.36 -3.77 -13.53
CA GLU A 92 -1.27 -3.49 -14.48
C GLU A 92 -1.40 -4.34 -15.75
N LYS A 93 -1.64 -5.66 -15.61
CA LYS A 93 -1.79 -6.55 -16.77
C LYS A 93 -2.96 -6.13 -17.65
N ILE A 94 -4.08 -5.73 -17.06
CA ILE A 94 -5.28 -5.28 -17.78
C ILE A 94 -4.98 -3.98 -18.54
N THR A 95 -4.31 -3.01 -17.92
CA THR A 95 -4.06 -1.70 -18.54
C THR A 95 -2.93 -1.71 -19.57
N HIS A 96 -1.92 -2.58 -19.42
CA HIS A 96 -0.77 -2.64 -20.34
C HIS A 96 -0.91 -3.66 -21.48
N LYS A 97 -1.86 -4.60 -21.43
CA LYS A 97 -2.05 -5.58 -22.50
C LYS A 97 -3.07 -5.10 -23.54
N LYS A 98 -2.67 -5.10 -24.82
CA LYS A 98 -3.56 -5.09 -26.01
C LYS A 98 -4.41 -6.37 -26.13
N VAL A 99 -5.04 -6.85 -25.05
CA VAL A 99 -5.54 -8.22 -24.98
C VAL A 99 -6.94 -8.38 -25.56
N ARG A 100 -7.03 -9.39 -26.43
CA ARG A 100 -8.25 -10.02 -26.96
C ARG A 100 -9.31 -10.18 -25.85
N GLU A 101 -10.49 -9.64 -26.14
CA GLU A 101 -11.62 -9.36 -25.23
C GLU A 101 -11.94 -10.48 -24.21
N ALA A 102 -11.82 -11.76 -24.58
CA ALA A 102 -12.18 -12.88 -23.71
C ALA A 102 -11.32 -13.07 -22.44
N LYS A 103 -10.08 -12.57 -22.40
CA LYS A 103 -9.19 -12.73 -21.23
C LYS A 103 -9.27 -11.54 -20.27
N GLY A 104 -9.65 -10.36 -20.77
CA GLY A 104 -9.79 -9.14 -19.96
C GLY A 104 -10.97 -9.20 -18.98
N GLU A 105 -12.10 -9.78 -19.38
CA GLU A 105 -13.29 -9.89 -18.52
C GLU A 105 -13.09 -10.83 -17.32
N LEU A 106 -12.39 -11.96 -17.53
CA LEU A 106 -12.04 -12.89 -16.45
C LEU A 106 -11.05 -12.24 -15.47
N ASP A 107 -10.06 -11.50 -15.97
CA ASP A 107 -9.08 -10.79 -15.13
C ASP A 107 -9.76 -9.65 -14.34
N HIS A 108 -10.72 -8.94 -14.93
CA HIS A 108 -11.54 -7.93 -14.25
C HIS A 108 -12.38 -8.50 -13.09
N ALA A 109 -13.08 -9.62 -13.33
CA ALA A 109 -13.93 -10.24 -12.31
C ALA A 109 -13.11 -10.78 -11.12
N ALA A 110 -11.96 -11.38 -11.41
CA ALA A 110 -11.02 -11.84 -10.38
C ALA A 110 -10.51 -10.66 -9.55
N LEU A 111 -10.12 -9.56 -10.19
CA LEU A 111 -9.67 -8.34 -9.52
C LEU A 111 -10.75 -7.73 -8.64
N GLN A 112 -11.97 -7.57 -9.16
CA GLN A 112 -13.10 -7.03 -8.41
C GLN A 112 -13.43 -7.89 -7.18
N SER A 113 -13.40 -9.22 -7.34
CA SER A 113 -13.61 -10.17 -6.24
C SER A 113 -12.52 -10.04 -5.17
N HIS A 114 -11.26 -9.93 -5.59
CA HIS A 114 -10.13 -9.78 -4.68
C HIS A 114 -10.22 -8.48 -3.87
N LEU A 115 -10.51 -7.34 -4.53
CA LEU A 115 -10.70 -6.04 -3.87
C LEU A 115 -11.91 -6.00 -2.92
N ALA A 116 -12.99 -6.73 -3.26
CA ALA A 116 -14.19 -6.83 -2.44
C ALA A 116 -14.00 -7.71 -1.20
N LYS A 117 -13.29 -8.85 -1.34
CA LYS A 117 -13.01 -9.79 -0.24
C LYS A 117 -12.12 -9.18 0.85
N MET A 118 -11.38 -8.13 0.53
CA MET A 118 -10.46 -7.46 1.45
C MET A 118 -11.14 -6.56 2.50
N ASN A 119 -12.47 -6.47 2.54
CA ASN A 119 -13.23 -5.69 3.52
C ASN A 119 -13.37 -6.33 4.92
N VAL A 120 -12.79 -7.51 5.15
CA VAL A 120 -12.98 -8.25 6.40
C VAL A 120 -11.70 -8.24 7.26
N GLU A 121 -11.72 -7.34 8.25
CA GLU A 121 -11.12 -7.39 9.59
C GLU A 121 -9.57 -7.47 9.79
N ASP A 122 -9.09 -6.38 10.42
CA ASP A 122 -8.27 -6.24 11.63
C ASP A 122 -6.92 -6.97 11.78
N PHE A 123 -5.91 -6.35 11.16
CA PHE A 123 -4.49 -6.47 11.55
C PHE A 123 -4.28 -6.31 13.07
N MET A 124 -4.98 -5.36 13.70
CA MET A 124 -4.88 -5.09 15.14
C MET A 124 -5.42 -6.24 16.00
N GLU A 125 -6.49 -6.91 15.56
CA GLU A 125 -7.11 -8.00 16.31
C GLU A 125 -6.28 -9.29 16.22
N ALA A 126 -5.66 -9.57 15.06
CA ALA A 126 -4.84 -10.77 14.85
C ALA A 126 -3.38 -10.66 15.34
N LYS A 127 -2.75 -9.48 15.26
CA LYS A 127 -1.30 -9.32 15.52
C LYS A 127 -0.94 -8.22 16.52
N GLY A 128 -1.86 -7.35 16.90
CA GLY A 128 -1.58 -6.20 17.78
C GLY A 128 -1.00 -6.62 19.13
N ASN A 129 -1.59 -7.63 19.77
CA ASN A 129 -1.18 -8.09 21.10
C ASN A 129 0.24 -8.70 21.12
N SER A 130 0.63 -9.46 20.09
CA SER A 130 1.99 -10.01 19.99
C SER A 130 3.04 -8.92 19.74
N ILE A 131 2.71 -7.89 18.96
CA ILE A 131 3.65 -6.81 18.63
C ILE A 131 3.88 -5.89 19.85
N VAL A 132 2.84 -5.61 20.65
CA VAL A 132 2.97 -4.85 21.90
C VAL A 132 3.86 -5.60 22.91
N HIS A 133 3.70 -6.91 23.02
CA HIS A 133 4.55 -7.76 23.85
C HIS A 133 6.00 -7.80 23.35
N ASP A 134 6.20 -7.96 22.04
CA ASP A 134 7.53 -8.01 21.41
C ASP A 134 8.27 -6.67 21.45
N PHE A 135 7.60 -5.52 21.52
CA PHE A 135 8.26 -4.22 21.55
C PHE A 135 9.07 -3.99 22.82
N LYS A 136 8.56 -4.41 23.97
CA LYS A 136 9.29 -4.29 25.25
C LYS A 136 10.49 -5.22 25.33
N VAL A 137 10.46 -6.34 24.60
CA VAL A 137 11.50 -7.39 24.64
C VAL A 137 12.47 -7.33 23.45
N SER A 138 12.05 -6.73 22.34
CA SER A 138 12.75 -6.81 21.04
C SER A 138 12.48 -5.60 20.15
N GLN A 139 12.59 -4.39 20.72
CA GLN A 139 12.48 -3.11 19.99
C GLN A 139 13.22 -3.12 18.64
N LYS A 140 14.48 -3.58 18.64
CA LYS A 140 15.32 -3.66 17.43
C LYS A 140 14.77 -4.59 16.35
N LYS A 141 14.06 -5.65 16.73
CA LYS A 141 13.39 -6.59 15.80
C LYS A 141 12.23 -5.90 15.10
N ILE A 142 11.38 -5.20 15.85
CA ILE A 142 10.25 -4.45 15.29
C ILE A 142 10.72 -3.31 14.39
N GLU A 143 11.78 -2.60 14.80
CA GLU A 143 12.41 -1.58 13.96
C GLU A 143 12.88 -2.17 12.62
N ASN A 144 13.63 -3.27 12.65
CA ASN A 144 14.10 -3.93 11.44
C ASN A 144 12.95 -4.43 10.55
N THR A 145 11.94 -5.08 11.13
CA THR A 145 10.77 -5.57 10.39
C THR A 145 9.98 -4.43 9.76
N THR A 146 9.81 -3.31 10.48
CA THR A 146 9.12 -2.12 9.94
C THR A 146 9.91 -1.52 8.79
N MET A 147 11.23 -1.38 8.94
CA MET A 147 12.10 -0.82 7.89
C MET A 147 12.13 -1.71 6.64
N ALA A 148 12.14 -3.03 6.80
CA ALA A 148 12.02 -3.97 5.68
C ALA A 148 10.66 -3.81 4.98
N SER A 149 9.57 -3.75 5.74
CA SER A 149 8.21 -3.58 5.22
C SER A 149 8.05 -2.28 4.41
N LEU A 150 8.58 -1.16 4.91
CA LEU A 150 8.55 0.11 4.20
C LEU A 150 9.42 0.08 2.94
N LYS A 151 10.58 -0.58 3.00
CA LYS A 151 11.44 -0.76 1.84
C LYS A 151 10.76 -1.60 0.76
N ASP A 152 10.07 -2.67 1.13
CA ASP A 152 9.34 -3.52 0.19
C ASP A 152 8.23 -2.73 -0.54
N MET A 153 7.49 -1.88 0.19
CA MET A 153 6.52 -0.95 -0.41
C MET A 153 7.19 0.04 -1.36
N GLU A 154 8.27 0.70 -0.92
CA GLU A 154 9.03 1.67 -1.73
C GLU A 154 9.52 1.05 -3.04
N ASP A 155 10.14 -0.12 -2.96
CA ASP A 155 10.71 -0.83 -4.10
C ASP A 155 9.59 -1.25 -5.07
N TYR A 156 8.41 -1.65 -4.56
CA TYR A 156 7.25 -1.99 -5.38
C TYR A 156 6.68 -0.76 -6.10
N PHE A 157 6.32 0.31 -5.38
CA PHE A 157 5.74 1.50 -5.99
C PHE A 157 6.70 2.16 -6.97
N SER A 158 8.00 2.11 -6.70
CA SER A 158 9.03 2.59 -7.63
C SER A 158 9.06 1.77 -8.93
N LYS A 159 8.85 0.44 -8.86
CA LYS A 159 8.74 -0.41 -10.06
C LYS A 159 7.51 -0.04 -10.88
N ILE A 160 6.35 0.12 -10.23
CA ILE A 160 5.12 0.52 -10.92
C ILE A 160 5.25 1.90 -11.56
N ALA A 161 5.73 2.89 -10.81
CA ALA A 161 5.91 4.24 -11.30
C ALA A 161 6.80 4.30 -12.55
N LYS A 162 7.85 3.47 -12.62
CA LYS A 162 8.73 3.36 -13.80
C LYS A 162 8.04 2.73 -15.02
N LYS A 163 7.17 1.74 -14.81
CA LYS A 163 6.43 1.08 -15.89
C LYS A 163 5.41 2.03 -16.52
N PHE A 164 4.65 2.76 -15.70
CA PHE A 164 3.69 3.75 -16.20
C PHE A 164 4.36 4.96 -16.88
N SER A 165 5.62 5.26 -16.55
CA SER A 165 6.43 6.30 -17.24
C SER A 165 7.12 5.86 -18.53
N ARG A 166 7.18 4.55 -18.84
CA ARG A 166 7.79 4.06 -20.09
C ARG A 166 6.82 4.06 -21.28
N ASP A 167 5.53 4.17 -21.00
CA ASP A 167 4.45 4.20 -21.99
C ASP A 167 3.91 5.63 -22.22
N SER A 168 4.80 6.63 -22.23
CA SER A 168 4.52 8.04 -22.53
C SER A 168 5.61 8.60 -23.43
#